data_AF-A0A9D8G582-F1
#
_entry.id   AF-A0A9D8G582-F1
#
_cell.length_a   1.000
_cell.length_b   1.000
_cell.length_c   1.000
_cell.angle_alpha   90.00
_cell.angle_beta   90.00
_cell.angle_gamma   90.00
#
_symmetry.space_group_name_H-M   'P 1'
#
loop_
_entity.id
_entity.type
_entity.pdbx_description
1 polymer ?
#
loop_
_entity_poly.entity_id
_entity_poly.type
_entity_poly.pdbx_seq_one_letter_code
_entity_poly.pdbx_strand_id
1 'polypeptide(L)'
;QQSAKIASRHAPFSVRANGVGTFGNRGEDFVLYLDVAFSDELARVKKSCPWSDGKPFHPHITIARIRHPQKFAVHRKKIMKVMGNVSFEVLFDCLRLYAEVEGQKQTPLQDFAFTLHTTSHLTPPHELPSSTSRGASSEPRR
;
A
#
# COMPACT_ATOMS: atom_id res chain seq x y z
N GLN A 1 -13.31 9.50 -12.93
CA GLN A 1 -13.94 8.15 -12.84
C GLN A 1 -12.94 7.02 -12.59
N GLN A 2 -11.74 7.03 -13.20
CA GLN A 2 -10.75 5.96 -13.02
C GLN A 2 -10.23 5.81 -11.58
N SER A 3 -9.89 6.91 -10.90
CA SER A 3 -9.39 6.87 -9.51
C SER A 3 -10.39 6.23 -8.54
N ALA A 4 -11.68 6.51 -8.69
CA ALA A 4 -12.75 5.87 -7.92
C ALA A 4 -12.79 4.35 -8.13
N LYS A 5 -12.64 3.88 -9.38
CA LYS A 5 -12.59 2.44 -9.70
C LYS A 5 -11.36 1.75 -9.11
N ILE A 6 -10.22 2.44 -9.06
CA ILE A 6 -9.03 1.93 -8.38
C ILE A 6 -9.33 1.82 -6.89
N ALA A 7 -9.79 2.90 -6.27
CA ALA A 7 -10.02 2.94 -4.83
C ALA A 7 -11.03 1.88 -4.35
N SER A 8 -12.11 1.64 -5.11
CA SER A 8 -13.10 0.61 -4.77
C SER A 8 -12.60 -0.83 -4.88
N ARG A 9 -11.44 -1.06 -5.51
CA ARG A 9 -10.82 -2.38 -5.69
C ARG A 9 -9.76 -2.72 -4.64
N HIS A 10 -9.43 -1.78 -3.77
CA HIS A 10 -8.41 -1.96 -2.75
C HIS A 10 -9.02 -1.72 -1.37
N ALA A 11 -8.54 -2.47 -0.37
CA ALA A 11 -8.84 -2.22 1.04
C ALA A 11 -7.77 -1.28 1.61
N PRO A 12 -8.05 -0.55 2.71
CA PRO A 12 -7.01 0.14 3.46
C PRO A 12 -5.87 -0.80 3.83
N PHE A 13 -4.63 -0.30 3.78
CA PHE A 13 -3.43 -1.10 4.02
C PHE A 13 -2.34 -0.30 4.71
N SER A 14 -1.49 -0.99 5.46
CA SER A 14 -0.29 -0.40 6.04
C SER A 14 0.94 -0.79 5.25
N VAL A 15 1.88 0.14 5.12
CA VAL A 15 3.24 -0.16 4.66
C VAL A 15 4.22 0.19 5.76
N ARG A 16 5.39 -0.45 5.74
CA ARG A 16 6.47 -0.14 6.66
C ARG A 16 7.42 0.85 6.01
N ALA A 17 7.54 2.05 6.58
CA ALA A 17 8.66 2.92 6.29
C ALA A 17 9.89 2.39 7.05
N ASN A 18 11.00 2.15 6.35
CA ASN A 18 12.21 1.59 6.95
C ASN A 18 13.47 2.23 6.37
N GLY A 19 14.09 3.08 7.17
CA GLY A 19 15.31 3.77 6.76
C GLY A 19 15.04 5.02 5.93
N VAL A 20 16.14 5.58 5.44
CA VAL A 20 16.18 6.86 4.73
C VAL A 20 17.13 6.78 3.57
N GLY A 21 16.85 7.57 2.54
CA GLY A 21 17.72 7.71 1.38
C GLY A 21 17.73 9.12 0.83
N THR A 22 18.60 9.33 -0.16
CA THR A 22 18.68 10.59 -0.90
C THR A 22 18.63 10.35 -2.41
N PHE A 23 18.01 11.27 -3.14
CA PHE A 23 18.10 11.31 -4.61
C PHE A 23 18.71 12.64 -5.04
N GLY A 24 19.39 12.58 -6.17
CA GLY A 24 20.25 13.66 -6.61
C GLY A 24 20.55 13.60 -8.10
N ASN A 25 21.26 14.61 -8.56
CA ASN A 25 21.85 14.62 -9.89
C ASN A 25 23.29 15.13 -9.78
N ARG A 26 24.19 14.62 -10.62
CA ARG A 26 25.61 15.05 -10.68
C ARG A 26 26.35 15.02 -9.32
N GLY A 27 26.02 14.04 -8.47
CA GLY A 27 26.64 13.87 -7.15
C GLY A 27 26.08 14.76 -6.04
N GLU A 28 25.05 15.55 -6.32
CA GLU A 28 24.40 16.43 -5.34
C GLU A 28 23.03 15.88 -4.92
N ASP A 29 22.81 15.76 -3.60
CA ASP A 29 21.54 15.33 -3.03
C ASP A 29 20.54 16.49 -2.97
N PHE A 30 19.38 16.33 -3.61
CA PHE A 30 18.30 17.34 -3.66
C PHE A 30 17.04 16.92 -2.88
N VAL A 31 16.91 15.63 -2.57
CA VAL A 31 15.74 15.09 -1.87
C VAL A 31 16.21 14.16 -0.78
N LEU A 32 15.61 14.28 0.40
CA LEU A 32 15.69 13.33 1.50
C LEU A 32 14.32 12.66 1.63
N TYR A 33 14.30 11.33 1.70
CA TYR A 33 13.07 10.53 1.77
C TYR A 33 13.18 9.39 2.78
N LEU A 34 12.02 8.90 3.22
CA LEU A 34 11.87 7.62 3.90
C LEU A 34 11.67 6.53 2.85
N ASP A 35 12.46 5.47 2.96
CA ASP A 35 12.28 4.29 2.10
C ASP A 35 11.06 3.49 2.59
N VAL A 36 10.36 2.87 1.65
CA VAL A 36 9.15 2.09 1.94
C VAL A 36 9.42 0.64 1.56
N ALA A 37 9.33 -0.23 2.56
CA ALA A 37 9.46 -1.67 2.36
C ALA A 37 8.43 -2.16 1.34
N PHE A 38 8.80 -3.21 0.61
CA PHE A 38 7.90 -3.84 -0.34
C PHE A 38 6.58 -4.25 0.33
N SER A 39 5.48 -3.96 -0.34
CA SER A 39 4.11 -4.33 0.05
C SER A 39 3.36 -4.80 -1.19
N ASP A 40 2.71 -5.96 -1.07
CA ASP A 40 1.89 -6.50 -2.14
C ASP A 40 0.68 -5.60 -2.44
N GLU A 41 0.10 -4.99 -1.40
CA GLU A 41 -1.00 -4.03 -1.49
C GLU A 41 -0.58 -2.83 -2.34
N LEU A 42 0.55 -2.22 -2.00
CA LEU A 42 1.06 -1.07 -2.75
C LEU A 42 1.41 -1.45 -4.19
N ALA A 43 1.99 -2.63 -4.41
CA ALA A 43 2.27 -3.14 -5.74
C ALA A 43 0.99 -3.35 -6.57
N ARG A 44 -0.08 -3.90 -5.97
CA ARG A 44 -1.39 -4.07 -6.61
C ARG A 44 -2.04 -2.73 -6.95
N VAL A 45 -1.96 -1.74 -6.06
CA VAL A 45 -2.42 -0.37 -6.32
C VAL A 45 -1.64 0.23 -7.49
N LYS A 46 -0.31 0.18 -7.46
CA LYS A 46 0.54 0.71 -8.55
C LYS A 46 0.25 0.05 -9.89
N LYS A 47 0.04 -1.27 -9.93
CA LYS A 47 -0.34 -2.00 -11.14
C LYS A 47 -1.70 -1.56 -11.71
N SER A 48 -2.61 -1.11 -10.86
CA SER A 48 -3.94 -0.61 -11.26
C SER A 48 -3.90 0.82 -11.80
N CYS A 49 -2.84 1.58 -11.51
CA CYS A 49 -2.68 2.97 -11.93
C CYS A 49 -2.28 3.05 -13.41
N PRO A 50 -3.05 3.75 -14.26
CA PRO A 50 -2.72 3.92 -15.68
C PRO A 50 -1.62 4.96 -15.92
N TRP A 51 -1.18 5.67 -14.88
CA TRP A 51 -0.20 6.75 -14.98
C TRP A 51 1.22 6.16 -14.83
N SER A 52 1.98 6.17 -15.92
CA SER A 52 3.40 5.86 -15.95
C SER A 52 4.19 7.04 -16.50
N ASP A 53 5.29 7.37 -15.85
CA ASP A 53 6.28 8.35 -16.27
C ASP A 53 7.51 7.71 -16.95
N GLY A 54 7.41 6.40 -17.27
CA GLY A 54 8.49 5.62 -17.89
C GLY A 54 9.63 5.25 -16.95
N LYS A 55 9.59 5.65 -15.68
CA LYS A 55 10.63 5.34 -14.69
C LYS A 55 10.22 4.14 -13.82
N PRO A 56 11.20 3.37 -13.31
CA PRO A 56 10.93 2.36 -12.30
C PRO A 56 10.24 2.98 -11.08
N PHE A 57 9.17 2.35 -10.62
CA PHE A 57 8.48 2.78 -9.42
C PHE A 57 9.32 2.41 -8.20
N HIS A 58 9.80 3.42 -7.48
CA HIS A 58 10.50 3.26 -6.23
C HIS A 58 9.67 3.95 -5.13
N PRO A 59 8.92 3.19 -4.31
CA PRO A 59 8.02 3.76 -3.32
C PRO A 59 8.82 4.46 -2.21
N HIS A 60 8.54 5.73 -1.99
CA HIS A 60 9.21 6.53 -0.97
C HIS A 60 8.31 7.67 -0.49
N ILE A 61 8.58 8.17 0.71
CA ILE A 61 7.91 9.37 1.25
C ILE A 61 8.95 10.48 1.33
N THR A 62 8.83 11.50 0.48
CA THR A 62 9.71 12.67 0.54
C THR A 62 9.48 13.43 1.85
N ILE A 63 10.53 13.62 2.64
CA ILE A 63 10.46 14.36 3.92
C ILE A 63 11.08 15.75 3.82
N ALA A 64 12.07 15.95 2.93
CA ALA A 64 12.65 17.26 2.70
C ALA A 64 13.16 17.41 1.27
N ARG A 65 13.05 18.63 0.74
CA ARG A 65 13.71 19.07 -0.49
C ARG A 65 14.87 19.99 -0.11
N ILE A 66 16.08 19.64 -0.54
CA ILE A 66 17.33 20.28 -0.15
C ILE A 66 17.59 21.45 -1.10
N ARG A 67 17.61 22.68 -0.57
CA ARG A 67 17.89 23.90 -1.35
C ARG A 67 19.39 24.12 -1.60
N HIS A 68 20.24 23.66 -0.68
CA HIS A 68 21.69 23.85 -0.73
C HIS A 68 22.40 22.51 -0.53
N PRO A 69 22.59 21.71 -1.61
CA PRO A 69 23.17 20.37 -1.52
C PRO A 69 24.56 20.34 -0.88
N GLN A 70 25.37 21.38 -1.13
CA GLN A 70 26.73 21.46 -0.60
C GLN A 70 26.73 21.62 0.93
N LYS A 71 25.79 22.41 1.47
CA LYS A 71 25.59 22.53 2.93
C LYS A 71 25.04 21.24 3.51
N PHE A 72 24.11 20.59 2.80
CA PHE A 72 23.58 19.30 3.23
C PHE A 72 24.67 18.22 3.30
N ALA A 73 25.59 18.17 2.33
CA ALA A 73 26.69 17.21 2.31
C ALA A 73 27.52 17.21 3.60
N VAL A 74 27.76 18.39 4.18
CA VAL A 74 28.47 18.55 5.47
C VAL A 74 27.74 17.85 6.62
N HIS A 75 26.40 17.87 6.61
CA HIS A 75 25.57 17.31 7.69
C HIS A 75 25.01 15.91 7.38
N ARG A 76 25.13 15.46 6.12
CA ARG A 76 24.54 14.22 5.61
C ARG A 76 24.83 13.03 6.51
N LYS A 77 26.10 12.79 6.86
CA LYS A 77 26.50 11.66 7.69
C LYS A 77 25.79 11.65 9.05
N LYS A 78 25.64 12.82 9.68
CA LYS A 78 24.94 12.95 10.97
C LYS A 78 23.45 12.68 10.81
N ILE A 79 22.82 13.26 9.79
CA ILE A 79 21.39 13.08 9.50
C ILE A 79 21.09 11.60 9.22
N MET A 80 21.83 10.97 8.31
CA MET A 80 21.66 9.56 7.98
C MET A 80 21.91 8.65 9.18
N LYS A 81 22.86 8.98 10.07
CA LYS A 81 23.10 8.23 11.31
C LYS A 81 21.93 8.34 12.28
N VAL A 82 21.40 9.54 12.51
CA VAL A 82 20.28 9.76 13.43
C VAL A 82 19.02 9.07 12.91
N MET A 83 18.79 9.11 11.60
CA MET A 83 17.61 8.53 10.97
C MET A 83 17.77 7.04 10.59
N GLY A 84 18.96 6.46 10.72
CA GLY A 84 19.28 5.13 10.19
C GLY A 84 18.44 3.99 10.77
N ASN A 85 17.86 4.19 11.96
CA ASN A 85 17.01 3.20 12.63
C ASN A 85 15.52 3.56 12.59
N VAL A 86 15.11 4.50 11.73
CA VAL A 86 13.70 4.86 11.61
C VAL A 86 12.92 3.67 11.04
N SER A 87 11.92 3.21 11.80
CA SER A 87 10.97 2.22 11.30
C SER A 87 9.62 2.41 11.97
N PHE A 88 8.59 2.59 11.16
CA PHE A 88 7.21 2.71 11.62
C PHE A 88 6.25 2.33 10.51
N GLU A 89 5.01 2.04 10.90
CA GLU A 89 3.93 1.72 9.96
C GLU A 89 3.18 2.99 9.56
N VAL A 90 2.84 3.06 8.28
CA VAL A 90 2.04 4.13 7.69
C VAL A 90 0.78 3.51 7.11
N LEU A 91 -0.37 3.91 7.62
CA LEU A 91 -1.67 3.50 7.12
C LEU A 91 -2.06 4.34 5.90
N PHE A 92 -2.52 3.68 4.84
CA PHE A 92 -3.12 4.26 3.66
C PHE A 92 -4.59 3.83 3.59
N ASP A 93 -5.49 4.78 3.73
CA ASP A 93 -6.95 4.57 3.74
C ASP A 93 -7.65 5.15 2.50
N CYS A 94 -6.95 5.95 1.69
CA CYS A 94 -7.52 6.56 0.51
C CYS A 94 -6.47 6.85 -0.58
N LEU A 95 -6.99 7.04 -1.80
CA LEU A 95 -6.27 7.62 -2.92
C LEU A 95 -6.67 9.09 -3.08
N ARG A 96 -5.70 10.00 -3.08
CA ARG A 96 -5.92 11.43 -3.30
C ARG A 96 -5.41 11.86 -4.67
N LEU A 97 -6.25 12.59 -5.40
CA LEU A 97 -5.90 13.25 -6.65
C LEU A 97 -5.43 14.68 -6.36
N TYR A 98 -4.31 15.06 -6.96
CA TYR A 98 -3.77 16.43 -6.87
C TYR A 98 -3.72 17.08 -8.27
N ALA A 99 -3.96 18.38 -8.32
CA ALA A 99 -3.59 19.23 -9.45
C ALA A 99 -2.12 19.66 -9.35
N GLU A 100 -1.47 19.79 -10.50
CA GLU A 100 -0.06 20.15 -10.72
C GLU A 100 0.98 19.21 -10.09
N VAL A 101 1.83 18.63 -10.95
CA VAL A 101 3.02 17.85 -10.56
C VAL A 101 4.16 18.24 -11.50
N GLU A 102 5.28 18.67 -10.92
CA GLU A 102 6.49 19.21 -11.60
C GLU A 102 6.42 20.63 -12.19
N GLY A 103 5.50 21.46 -11.66
CA GLY A 103 5.54 22.94 -11.80
C GLY A 103 5.16 23.72 -10.53
N GLN A 104 4.64 23.00 -9.52
CA GLN A 104 4.45 23.37 -8.10
C GLN A 104 3.32 24.37 -7.76
N LYS A 105 2.12 23.83 -7.57
CA LYS A 105 1.34 23.87 -6.32
C LYS A 105 0.44 22.62 -6.26
N GLN A 106 0.79 21.65 -5.40
CA GLN A 106 -0.04 20.45 -5.22
C GLN A 106 -1.34 20.81 -4.51
N THR A 107 -2.42 20.95 -5.28
CA THR A 107 -3.75 21.27 -4.74
C THR A 107 -4.58 20.00 -4.69
N PRO A 108 -5.06 19.55 -3.51
CA PRO A 108 -5.91 18.37 -3.43
C PRO A 108 -7.21 18.64 -4.17
N LEU A 109 -7.54 17.77 -5.13
CA LEU A 109 -8.77 17.87 -5.91
C LEU A 109 -9.87 16.98 -5.33
N GLN A 110 -9.51 15.75 -4.98
CA GLN A 110 -10.49 14.77 -4.52
C GLN A 110 -9.84 13.59 -3.81
N ASP A 111 -10.53 13.08 -2.80
CA ASP A 111 -10.20 11.85 -2.08
C ASP A 111 -11.14 10.72 -2.47
N PHE A 112 -10.58 9.52 -2.60
CA PHE A 112 -11.30 8.29 -2.86
C PHE A 112 -10.90 7.27 -1.81
N ALA A 113 -11.78 7.03 -0.83
CA ALA A 113 -11.55 6.03 0.20
C ALA A 113 -11.36 4.63 -0.40
N PHE A 114 -10.46 3.86 0.19
CA PHE A 114 -10.33 2.43 -0.09
C PHE A 114 -11.46 1.70 0.63
N THR A 115 -12.33 1.04 -0.15
CA THR A 115 -13.57 0.46 0.36
C THR A 115 -13.78 -0.97 -0.10
N LEU A 116 -12.74 -1.70 -0.51
CA LEU A 116 -12.93 -3.10 -0.88
C LEU A 116 -13.46 -3.86 0.33
N HIS A 117 -14.76 -4.11 0.31
CA HIS A 117 -15.41 -5.02 1.23
C HIS A 117 -14.85 -6.39 0.92
N THR A 118 -14.08 -6.95 1.84
CA THR A 118 -13.76 -8.36 1.81
C THR A 118 -15.11 -9.07 1.79
N THR A 119 -15.47 -9.69 0.67
CA THR A 119 -16.63 -10.56 0.61
C THR A 119 -16.35 -11.64 1.64
N SER A 120 -16.96 -11.50 2.83
CA SER A 120 -16.96 -12.53 3.84
C SER A 120 -17.48 -13.76 3.12
N HIS A 121 -16.60 -14.72 2.87
CA HIS A 121 -16.94 -16.01 2.33
C HIS A 121 -17.92 -16.62 3.34
N LEU A 122 -19.22 -16.45 3.10
CA LEU A 122 -20.28 -17.13 3.84
C LEU A 122 -19.98 -18.62 3.66
N THR A 123 -19.47 -19.23 4.72
CA THR A 123 -19.40 -20.68 4.82
C THR A 123 -20.84 -21.17 4.72
N PRO A 124 -21.21 -21.98 3.70
CA PRO A 124 -22.56 -22.54 3.68
C PRO A 124 -22.76 -23.38 4.94
N PRO A 125 -23.94 -23.32 5.58
CA PRO A 125 -24.21 -24.11 6.77
C PRO A 125 -24.07 -25.59 6.43
N HIS A 126 -23.26 -26.27 7.21
CA HIS A 126 -23.01 -27.70 7.15
C HIS A 126 -24.35 -28.43 7.34
N GLU A 127 -24.92 -28.99 6.27
CA GLU A 127 -26.07 -29.91 6.40
C GLU A 127 -25.65 -31.10 7.27
N LEU A 128 -26.40 -31.33 8.34
CA LEU A 128 -26.27 -32.51 9.19
C LEU A 128 -26.77 -33.73 8.41
N PRO A 129 -26.07 -34.88 8.44
CA PRO A 129 -26.55 -36.09 7.79
C PRO A 129 -27.79 -36.63 8.52
N SER A 130 -28.90 -36.70 7.79
CA SER A 130 -30.13 -37.38 8.17
C SER A 130 -29.85 -38.87 8.44
N SER A 131 -30.16 -39.32 9.65
CA SER A 131 -30.06 -40.70 10.10
C SER A 131 -31.15 -41.58 9.46
N THR A 132 -30.78 -42.38 8.47
CA THR A 132 -31.65 -43.44 7.95
C THR A 132 -31.56 -44.67 8.86
N SER A 133 -32.63 -44.91 9.62
CA SER A 133 -32.84 -46.14 10.40
C SER A 133 -32.97 -47.35 9.47
N ARG A 134 -32.07 -48.33 9.58
CA ARG A 134 -32.22 -49.66 8.98
C ARG A 134 -33.29 -50.44 9.74
N GLY A 135 -34.36 -50.83 9.04
CA GLY A 135 -35.40 -51.73 9.52
C GLY A 135 -34.84 -53.12 9.80
N ALA A 136 -35.24 -53.67 10.95
CA ALA A 136 -34.91 -55.01 11.39
C ALA A 136 -35.79 -56.06 10.68
N SER A 137 -35.15 -57.19 10.42
CA SER A 137 -35.67 -58.41 9.83
C SER A 137 -36.88 -59.00 10.58
N SER A 138 -37.86 -59.49 9.83
CA SER A 138 -38.89 -60.41 10.32
C SER A 138 -39.02 -61.58 9.36
N GLU A 139 -38.61 -62.76 9.80
CA GLU A 139 -38.86 -64.03 9.14
C GLU A 139 -39.73 -64.88 10.10
N PRO A 140 -40.86 -65.48 9.64
CA PRO A 140 -41.68 -66.31 10.51
C PRO A 140 -41.26 -67.79 10.44
N ARG A 141 -41.38 -68.44 11.60
CA ARG A 141 -41.22 -69.89 11.81
C ARG A 141 -42.14 -70.71 10.89
N ARG A 142 -41.61 -71.83 10.37
CA ARG A 142 -42.04 -73.20 10.71
C ARG A 142 -41.04 -74.23 10.22
#